data_AF-A0A928T0I0-F1
#
_entry.id   AF-A0A928T0I0-F1
#
_cell.length_a   1.000
_cell.length_b   1.000
_cell.length_c   1.000
_cell.angle_alpha   90.00
_cell.angle_beta   90.00
_cell.angle_gamma   90.00
#
_symmetry.space_group_name_H-M   'P 1'
#
loop_
_entity.id
_entity.type
_entity.pdbx_description
1 polymer ?
#
loop_
_entity_poly.entity_id
_entity_poly.type
_entity_poly.pdbx_seq_one_letter_code
_entity_poly.pdbx_strand_id
1 'polypeptide(L)'
;MSNAPRAALQRPVRLEIEASCAACHRPVGLGAPHLRVACSACGEAVEVSSVSWTQLFAEIDEKSFDLPETDSDTRVAEQVTPDGRLVARYTLGAPTCAKCRAELMLVEPGTDDSLECAQCGTKTTTFQAPGWLRTDLPTAMQLYGASREAEARAGSFWLTFQGTPPERREKHQSVIQAAIGPGPERPAVISTPTPRPATRHRWEWYAVVAIIAVIVVAVRECGRRAAGTPESERDDAVESSH
;
A
#
# COMPACT_ATOMS: atom_id res chain seq x y z
N MET A 1 30.49 -7.04 -31.51
CA MET A 1 29.47 -7.41 -30.50
C MET A 1 28.82 -6.11 -30.04
N SER A 2 27.66 -5.75 -30.58
CA SER A 2 26.94 -4.54 -30.15
C SER A 2 26.39 -4.78 -28.75
N ASN A 3 26.90 -4.04 -27.77
CA ASN A 3 26.19 -3.80 -26.52
C ASN A 3 24.99 -2.93 -26.87
N ALA A 4 23.91 -3.55 -27.36
CA ALA A 4 22.62 -2.88 -27.38
C ALA A 4 22.37 -2.45 -25.92
N PRO A 5 22.18 -1.15 -25.63
CA PRO A 5 21.88 -0.71 -24.29
C PRO A 5 20.66 -1.51 -23.85
N ARG A 6 20.82 -2.32 -22.79
CA ARG A 6 19.70 -2.97 -22.13
C ARG A 6 18.72 -1.83 -21.84
N ALA A 7 17.60 -1.79 -22.56
CA ALA A 7 16.53 -0.86 -22.26
C ALA A 7 16.29 -1.00 -20.76
N ALA A 8 16.55 0.09 -20.02
CA ALA A 8 16.39 0.06 -18.58
C ALA A 8 14.98 -0.45 -18.31
N LEU A 9 14.87 -1.55 -17.56
CA LEU A 9 13.59 -2.18 -17.26
C LEU A 9 12.81 -1.20 -16.41
N GLN A 10 11.99 -0.37 -17.04
CA GLN A 10 11.05 0.48 -16.34
C GLN A 10 10.06 -0.45 -15.64
N ARG A 11 9.97 -0.33 -14.32
CA ARG A 11 9.05 -1.14 -13.52
C ARG A 11 8.00 -0.22 -12.93
N PRO A 12 6.83 -0.10 -13.57
CA PRO A 12 5.74 0.68 -13.02
C PRO A 12 5.13 -0.09 -11.84
N VAL A 13 4.90 0.65 -10.75
CA VAL A 13 4.30 0.15 -9.51
C VAL A 13 3.07 0.98 -9.24
N ARG A 14 1.92 0.32 -9.08
CA ARG A 14 0.70 0.97 -8.59
C ARG A 14 0.79 1.13 -7.09
N LEU A 15 0.48 2.31 -6.59
CA LEU A 15 0.62 2.69 -5.20
C LEU A 15 -0.71 3.21 -4.65
N GLU A 16 -1.08 2.72 -3.47
CA GLU A 16 -2.15 3.24 -2.61
C GLU A 16 -1.54 3.52 -1.24
N ILE A 17 -1.41 4.81 -0.88
CA ILE A 17 -0.61 5.21 0.27
C ILE A 17 -1.48 5.96 1.27
N GLU A 18 -1.34 5.63 2.54
CA GLU A 18 -2.06 6.24 3.65
C GLU A 18 -1.07 6.71 4.72
N ALA A 19 -1.22 7.95 5.18
CA ALA A 19 -0.57 8.46 6.39
C ALA A 19 -1.58 8.55 7.54
N SER A 20 -1.09 8.51 8.79
CA SER A 20 -1.93 8.72 9.98
C SER A 20 -1.95 10.21 10.38
N CYS A 21 -3.12 10.81 10.54
CA CYS A 21 -3.22 12.17 11.05
C CYS A 21 -2.86 12.24 12.53
N ALA A 22 -1.87 13.06 12.92
CA ALA A 22 -1.44 13.18 14.31
C ALA A 22 -2.52 13.73 15.25
N ALA A 23 -3.44 14.57 14.75
CA ALA A 23 -4.48 15.21 15.57
C ALA A 23 -5.69 14.31 15.84
N CYS A 24 -6.17 13.56 14.83
CA CYS A 24 -7.39 12.76 14.96
C CYS A 24 -7.20 11.25 14.76
N HIS A 25 -5.98 10.81 14.48
CA HIS A 25 -5.57 9.42 14.25
C HIS A 25 -6.29 8.70 13.10
N ARG A 26 -7.04 9.42 12.26
CA ARG A 26 -7.66 8.85 11.07
C ARG A 26 -6.65 8.72 9.93
N PRO A 27 -6.78 7.70 9.06
CA PRO A 27 -5.96 7.56 7.88
C PRO A 27 -6.27 8.68 6.87
N VAL A 28 -5.23 9.17 6.21
CA VAL A 28 -5.27 10.20 5.17
C VAL A 28 -4.62 9.62 3.92
N GLY A 29 -5.43 9.39 2.88
CA GLY A 29 -4.94 8.88 1.60
C GLY A 29 -4.09 9.91 0.87
N LEU A 30 -2.99 9.45 0.29
CA LEU A 30 -2.00 10.26 -0.43
C LEU A 30 -2.00 9.86 -1.91
N GLY A 31 -2.50 10.74 -2.78
CA GLY A 31 -2.53 10.52 -4.23
C GLY A 31 -1.28 10.98 -4.97
N ALA A 32 -0.21 11.34 -4.26
CA ALA A 32 1.12 11.63 -4.78
C ALA A 32 2.12 11.78 -3.61
N PRO A 33 3.44 11.85 -3.87
CA PRO A 33 4.45 12.15 -2.86
C PRO A 33 4.45 13.63 -2.45
N HIS A 34 3.37 14.08 -1.80
CA HIS A 34 3.27 15.43 -1.23
C HIS A 34 3.89 15.46 0.16
N LEU A 35 4.59 16.54 0.48
CA LEU A 35 5.17 16.74 1.82
C LEU A 35 4.13 17.19 2.85
N ARG A 36 3.00 17.74 2.38
CA ARG A 36 1.91 18.23 3.21
C ARG A 36 0.56 17.96 2.55
N VAL A 37 -0.41 17.46 3.32
CA VAL A 37 -1.80 17.23 2.89
C VAL A 37 -2.75 17.59 4.02
N ALA A 38 -3.94 18.09 3.70
CA ALA A 38 -4.97 18.34 4.72
C ALA A 38 -5.73 17.05 5.05
N CYS A 39 -5.93 16.77 6.34
CA CYS A 39 -6.77 15.66 6.79
C CYS A 39 -8.23 15.95 6.41
N SER A 40 -8.87 15.06 5.64
CA SER A 40 -10.27 15.21 5.23
C SER A 40 -11.27 15.14 6.40
N ALA A 41 -10.85 14.64 7.57
CA ALA A 41 -11.71 14.49 8.73
C ALA A 41 -11.67 15.68 9.70
N CYS A 42 -10.48 16.22 10.01
CA CYS A 42 -10.33 17.32 10.97
C CYS A 42 -9.73 18.59 10.38
N GLY A 43 -9.29 18.58 9.11
CA GLY A 43 -8.66 19.72 8.45
C GLY A 43 -7.19 19.96 8.80
N GLU A 44 -6.66 19.27 9.84
CA GLU A 44 -5.27 19.43 10.27
C GLU A 44 -4.29 19.04 9.16
N ALA A 45 -3.17 19.76 9.07
CA ALA A 45 -2.12 19.42 8.14
C ALA A 45 -1.41 18.14 8.59
N VAL A 46 -1.32 17.16 7.71
CA VAL A 46 -0.47 15.98 7.86
C VAL A 46 0.79 16.22 7.05
N GLU A 47 1.93 16.24 7.75
CA GLU A 47 3.24 16.39 7.14
C GLU A 47 3.89 15.01 6.99
N VAL A 48 4.47 14.76 5.82
CA VAL A 48 5.22 13.54 5.53
C VAL A 48 6.60 13.96 5.05
N SER A 49 7.63 13.67 5.84
CA SER A 49 8.98 14.10 5.51
C SER A 49 9.49 13.48 4.21
N SER A 50 10.39 14.16 3.49
CA SER A 50 11.04 13.61 2.30
C SER A 50 11.79 12.31 2.62
N VAL A 51 12.40 12.22 3.82
CA VAL A 51 13.11 11.02 4.29
C VAL A 51 12.16 9.83 4.39
N SER A 52 10.96 10.03 4.94
CA SER A 52 9.94 8.98 5.07
C SER A 52 9.48 8.47 3.70
N TRP A 53 9.28 9.38 2.76
CA TRP A 53 8.97 9.02 1.37
C TRP A 53 10.09 8.24 0.70
N THR A 54 11.32 8.72 0.80
CA THR A 54 12.51 8.09 0.22
C THR A 54 12.70 6.68 0.79
N GLN A 55 12.59 6.51 2.11
CA GLN A 55 12.71 5.19 2.75
C GLN A 55 11.61 4.23 2.26
N LEU A 56 10.36 4.69 2.22
CA LEU A 56 9.25 3.89 1.74
C LEU A 56 9.44 3.45 0.27
N PHE A 57 9.80 4.38 -0.61
CA PHE A 57 9.96 4.06 -2.03
C PHE A 57 11.24 3.27 -2.32
N ALA A 58 12.32 3.47 -1.56
CA ALA A 58 13.52 2.63 -1.67
C ALA A 58 13.21 1.17 -1.29
N GLU A 59 12.42 0.95 -0.24
CA GLU A 59 11.95 -0.39 0.13
C GLU A 59 11.08 -1.01 -0.96
N ILE A 60 10.17 -0.24 -1.58
CA ILE A 60 9.33 -0.72 -2.68
C ILE A 60 10.16 -1.01 -3.93
N ASP A 61 11.09 -0.14 -4.33
CA ASP A 61 12.00 -0.36 -5.46
C ASP A 61 12.81 -1.64 -5.23
N GLU A 62 13.39 -1.80 -4.04
CA GLU A 62 14.16 -2.98 -3.67
C GLU A 62 13.30 -4.26 -3.75
N LYS A 63 12.14 -4.28 -3.10
CA LYS A 63 11.27 -5.46 -3.09
C LYS A 63 10.65 -5.74 -4.44
N SER A 64 10.40 -4.71 -5.25
CA SER A 64 9.84 -4.88 -6.59
C SER A 64 10.78 -5.63 -7.52
N PHE A 65 12.09 -5.50 -7.32
CA PHE A 65 13.09 -6.07 -8.22
C PHE A 65 13.00 -7.61 -8.33
N ASP A 66 12.72 -8.28 -7.22
CA ASP A 66 12.75 -9.75 -7.14
C ASP A 66 11.43 -10.41 -7.56
N LEU A 67 10.44 -9.62 -7.99
CA LEU A 67 9.12 -10.09 -8.34
C LEU A 67 8.98 -10.34 -9.85
N PRO A 68 8.17 -11.32 -10.28
CA PRO A 68 7.81 -11.45 -11.68
C PRO A 68 6.98 -10.25 -12.15
N GLU A 69 7.11 -9.86 -13.42
CA GLU A 69 6.35 -8.74 -13.99
C GLU A 69 4.83 -9.00 -14.02
N THR A 70 4.44 -10.28 -14.09
CA THR A 70 3.04 -10.74 -14.09
C THR A 70 2.44 -10.87 -12.70
N ASP A 71 3.16 -10.44 -11.66
CA ASP A 71 2.73 -10.56 -10.28
C ASP A 71 1.67 -9.50 -9.93
N SER A 72 0.41 -9.95 -9.92
CA SER A 72 -0.74 -9.14 -9.52
C SER A 72 -0.95 -9.06 -8.01
N ASP A 73 -0.12 -9.73 -7.19
CA ASP A 73 -0.36 -9.79 -5.75
C ASP A 73 -0.11 -8.43 -5.11
N THR A 74 -1.09 -7.99 -4.32
CA THR A 74 -0.97 -6.76 -3.54
C THR A 74 -0.05 -6.98 -2.36
N ARG A 75 0.96 -6.13 -2.24
CA ARG A 75 1.95 -6.14 -1.16
C ARG A 75 1.79 -4.92 -0.27
N VAL A 76 2.38 -4.98 0.91
CA VAL A 76 2.37 -3.89 1.88
C VAL A 76 3.80 -3.52 2.26
N ALA A 77 4.11 -2.24 2.20
CA ALA A 77 5.29 -1.62 2.79
C ALA A 77 4.82 -0.63 3.86
N GLU A 78 5.57 -0.52 4.94
CA GLU A 78 5.18 0.29 6.10
C GLU A 78 6.39 0.97 6.70
N GLN A 79 6.24 2.27 7.00
CA GLN A 79 7.24 3.07 7.67
C GLN A 79 6.61 3.73 8.90
N VAL A 80 7.26 3.54 10.05
CA VAL A 80 6.89 4.21 11.31
C VAL A 80 7.86 5.36 11.52
N THR A 81 7.32 6.56 11.67
CA THR A 81 8.06 7.82 11.78
C THR A 81 7.64 8.52 13.08
N PRO A 82 8.42 9.51 13.57
CA PRO A 82 8.01 10.33 14.70
C PRO A 82 6.64 11.02 14.49
N ASP A 83 6.33 11.37 13.24
CA ASP A 83 5.12 12.11 12.85
C ASP A 83 3.92 11.19 12.59
N GLY A 84 4.12 9.88 12.61
CA GLY A 84 3.07 8.89 12.46
C GLY A 84 3.47 7.69 11.60
N ARG A 85 2.46 6.99 11.10
CA ARG A 85 2.61 5.77 10.30
C ARG A 85 2.27 6.04 8.85
N LEU A 86 3.13 5.59 7.95
CA LEU A 86 2.94 5.62 6.50
C LEU A 86 2.84 4.18 5.98
N VAL A 87 1.72 3.85 5.33
CA VAL A 87 1.45 2.50 4.80
C VAL A 87 1.23 2.60 3.31
N ALA A 88 1.95 1.82 2.52
CA ALA A 88 1.74 1.68 1.08
C ALA A 88 1.28 0.27 0.74
N ARG A 89 0.16 0.18 0.02
CA ARG A 89 -0.22 -1.03 -0.71
C ARG A 89 0.23 -0.88 -2.14
N TYR A 90 0.88 -1.90 -2.69
CA TYR A 90 1.45 -1.81 -4.03
C TYR A 90 1.34 -3.10 -4.85
N THR A 91 1.30 -2.93 -6.17
CA THR A 91 1.22 -4.01 -7.16
C THR A 91 2.04 -3.66 -8.39
N LEU A 92 2.64 -4.64 -9.04
CA LEU A 92 3.37 -4.44 -10.29
C LEU A 92 2.44 -4.49 -11.49
N GLY A 93 2.77 -3.74 -12.55
CA GLY A 93 2.05 -3.81 -13.81
C GLY A 93 2.24 -2.56 -14.65
N ALA A 94 1.60 -2.52 -15.81
CA ALA A 94 1.54 -1.33 -16.64
C ALA A 94 0.58 -0.29 -16.04
N PRO A 95 0.84 1.02 -16.18
CA PRO A 95 -0.12 2.05 -15.80
C PRO A 95 -1.47 1.82 -16.47
N THR A 96 -2.56 1.95 -15.71
CA THR A 96 -3.92 1.73 -16.24
C THR A 96 -4.77 2.98 -16.15
N CYS A 97 -5.69 3.14 -17.10
CA CYS A 97 -6.67 4.22 -17.13
C CYS A 97 -7.59 4.15 -15.90
N ALA A 98 -7.73 5.25 -15.17
CA ALA A 98 -8.59 5.32 -13.99
C ALA A 98 -10.08 5.03 -14.30
N LYS A 99 -10.54 5.29 -15.54
CA LYS A 99 -11.94 5.08 -15.95
C LYS A 99 -12.23 3.67 -16.44
N CYS A 100 -11.51 3.21 -17.47
CA CYS A 100 -11.80 1.94 -18.15
C CYS A 100 -10.82 0.80 -17.83
N ARG A 101 -9.79 1.06 -17.00
CA ARG A 101 -8.74 0.11 -16.62
C ARG A 101 -7.86 -0.42 -17.76
N ALA A 102 -8.04 0.06 -19.00
CA ALA A 102 -7.14 -0.27 -20.10
C ALA A 102 -5.71 0.19 -19.79
N GLU A 103 -4.73 -0.60 -20.21
CA GLU A 103 -3.31 -0.26 -20.11
C GLU A 103 -3.00 1.03 -20.89
N LEU A 104 -2.14 1.85 -20.30
CA LEU A 104 -1.63 3.09 -20.85
C LEU A 104 -0.20 2.86 -21.34
N MET A 105 0.15 3.52 -22.44
CA MET A 105 1.52 3.50 -22.95
C MET A 105 2.45 4.23 -21.98
N LEU A 106 3.63 3.65 -21.74
CA LEU A 106 4.70 4.31 -21.02
C LEU A 106 5.23 5.48 -21.84
N VAL A 107 5.52 6.60 -21.17
CA VAL A 107 6.16 7.77 -21.78
C VAL A 107 7.65 7.75 -21.52
N GLU A 108 8.39 8.54 -22.30
CA GLU A 108 9.79 8.78 -22.02
C GLU A 108 9.93 9.43 -20.63
N PRO A 109 10.81 8.92 -19.74
CA PRO A 109 11.05 9.54 -18.45
C PRO A 109 11.46 10.99 -18.63
N GLY A 110 10.78 11.89 -17.94
CA GLY A 110 11.00 13.31 -18.18
C GLY A 110 9.77 14.04 -18.67
N THR A 111 8.85 13.31 -19.30
CA THR A 111 7.65 13.87 -19.91
C THR A 111 6.77 14.54 -18.86
N ASP A 112 6.28 15.74 -19.14
CA ASP A 112 5.28 16.45 -18.33
C ASP A 112 4.08 16.76 -19.21
N ASP A 113 3.08 15.87 -19.24
CA ASP A 113 1.96 15.92 -20.18
C ASP A 113 0.72 15.18 -19.65
N SER A 114 -0.31 15.05 -20.49
CA SER A 114 -1.49 14.22 -20.29
C SER A 114 -1.55 13.10 -21.31
N LEU A 115 -1.68 11.86 -20.83
CA LEU A 115 -1.86 10.67 -21.65
C LEU A 115 -3.34 10.42 -21.89
N GLU A 116 -3.75 10.42 -23.14
CA GLU A 116 -5.11 10.06 -23.50
C GLU A 116 -5.26 8.53 -23.63
N CYS A 117 -6.23 7.95 -22.92
CA CYS A 117 -6.52 6.54 -23.00
C CYS A 117 -7.12 6.19 -24.38
N ALA A 118 -6.42 5.34 -25.15
CA ALA A 118 -6.85 4.92 -26.49
C ALA A 118 -8.23 4.23 -26.53
N GLN A 119 -8.70 3.66 -25.41
CA GLN A 119 -9.98 2.96 -25.35
C GLN A 119 -11.17 3.87 -25.01
N CYS A 120 -10.98 4.94 -24.23
CA CYS A 120 -12.10 5.73 -23.71
C CYS A 120 -11.90 7.25 -23.73
N GLY A 121 -10.78 7.74 -24.27
CA GLY A 121 -10.45 9.17 -24.37
C GLY A 121 -10.15 9.86 -23.04
N THR A 122 -10.14 9.14 -21.91
CA THR A 122 -9.88 9.75 -20.60
C THR A 122 -8.40 10.13 -20.50
N LYS A 123 -8.14 11.38 -20.11
CA LYS A 123 -6.79 11.90 -19.90
C LYS A 123 -6.26 11.52 -18.52
N THR A 124 -5.02 11.05 -18.48
CA THR A 124 -4.26 10.72 -17.26
C THR A 124 -3.06 11.63 -17.19
N THR A 125 -2.89 12.36 -16.09
CA THR A 125 -1.71 13.20 -15.89
C THR A 125 -0.45 12.36 -15.77
N THR A 126 0.65 12.81 -16.34
CA THR A 126 1.97 12.21 -16.13
C THR A 126 3.04 13.30 -16.02
N PHE A 127 3.94 13.13 -15.07
CA PHE A 127 5.03 14.08 -14.82
C PHE A 127 6.19 13.37 -14.10
N GLN A 128 7.36 13.99 -14.10
CA GLN A 128 8.53 13.47 -13.42
C GLN A 128 8.29 13.34 -11.90
N ALA A 129 9.00 12.41 -11.26
CA ALA A 129 9.09 12.41 -9.81
C ALA A 129 9.62 13.79 -9.28
N PRO A 130 9.14 14.27 -8.13
CA PRO A 130 9.59 15.54 -7.56
C PRO A 130 11.10 15.65 -7.45
N GLY A 131 11.64 16.86 -7.57
CA GLY A 131 13.09 17.10 -7.57
C GLY A 131 13.79 16.50 -6.35
N TRP A 132 13.25 16.71 -5.14
CA TRP A 132 13.79 16.14 -3.90
C TRP A 132 13.82 14.60 -3.94
N LEU A 133 12.78 13.97 -4.47
CA LEU A 133 12.69 12.51 -4.53
C LEU A 133 13.71 11.96 -5.54
N ARG A 134 13.92 12.64 -6.66
CA ARG A 134 14.94 12.23 -7.64
C ARG A 134 16.37 12.44 -7.15
N THR A 135 16.59 13.43 -6.28
CA THR A 135 17.87 13.62 -5.63
C THR A 135 18.18 12.49 -4.65
N ASP A 136 17.21 12.13 -3.82
CA ASP A 136 17.39 11.13 -2.75
C ASP A 136 17.23 9.68 -3.25
N LEU A 137 16.36 9.47 -4.24
CA LEU A 137 16.07 8.20 -4.91
C LEU A 137 16.08 8.37 -6.43
N PRO A 138 17.27 8.40 -7.07
CA PRO A 138 17.40 8.63 -8.51
C PRO A 138 16.72 7.58 -9.40
N THR A 139 16.37 6.41 -8.84
CA THR A 139 15.61 5.39 -9.57
C THR A 139 14.14 5.76 -9.75
N ALA A 140 13.58 6.67 -8.96
CA ALA A 140 12.21 7.16 -9.14
C ALA A 140 12.11 8.09 -10.35
N MET A 141 11.41 7.69 -11.40
CA MET A 141 11.45 8.39 -12.69
C MET A 141 10.17 9.18 -12.98
N GLN A 142 9.03 8.50 -13.10
CA GLN A 142 7.81 9.06 -13.69
C GLN A 142 6.58 8.69 -12.87
N LEU A 143 5.70 9.65 -12.64
CA LEU A 143 4.40 9.48 -11.99
C LEU A 143 3.28 9.44 -13.05
N TYR A 144 2.25 8.63 -12.82
CA TYR A 144 1.03 8.59 -13.65
C TYR A 144 -0.22 8.59 -12.79
N GLY A 145 -1.21 9.42 -13.15
CA GLY A 145 -2.46 9.58 -12.41
C GLY A 145 -2.29 10.20 -11.02
N ALA A 146 -1.09 10.68 -10.69
CA ALA A 146 -0.80 11.37 -9.45
C ALA A 146 -1.39 12.79 -9.47
N SER A 147 -1.77 13.27 -8.29
CA SER A 147 -2.14 14.68 -8.10
C SER A 147 -0.90 15.57 -8.07
N ARG A 148 -0.97 16.77 -8.66
CA ARG A 148 0.08 17.78 -8.45
C ARG A 148 -0.06 18.41 -7.07
N GLU A 149 0.98 19.06 -6.60
CA GLU A 149 1.07 19.61 -5.23
C GLU A 149 -0.08 20.58 -4.90
N ALA A 150 -0.54 21.37 -5.87
CA ALA A 150 -1.69 22.26 -5.71
C ALA A 150 -3.04 21.54 -5.55
N GLU A 151 -3.10 20.23 -5.83
CA GLU A 151 -4.33 19.45 -5.91
C GLU A 151 -4.26 18.17 -5.05
N ALA A 152 -3.56 18.23 -3.91
CA ALA A 152 -3.41 17.07 -3.02
C ALA A 152 -4.77 16.41 -2.72
N ARG A 153 -4.97 15.21 -3.25
CA ARG A 153 -6.18 14.40 -3.10
C ARG A 153 -5.79 12.96 -2.79
N ALA A 154 -6.66 12.25 -2.07
CA ALA A 154 -6.51 10.81 -1.89
C ALA A 154 -6.72 10.09 -3.23
N GLY A 155 -5.97 9.03 -3.47
CA GLY A 155 -6.10 8.22 -4.68
C GLY A 155 -4.98 7.19 -4.81
N SER A 156 -5.07 6.37 -5.85
CA SER A 156 -3.95 5.55 -6.30
C SER A 156 -3.23 6.22 -7.45
N PHE A 157 -1.93 5.99 -7.56
CA PHE A 157 -1.11 6.49 -8.65
C PHE A 157 -0.08 5.45 -9.04
N TRP A 158 0.60 5.66 -10.16
CA TRP A 158 1.72 4.81 -10.58
C TRP A 158 3.03 5.58 -10.44
N LEU A 159 4.08 4.86 -10.04
CA LEU A 159 5.46 5.34 -10.05
C LEU A 159 6.30 4.33 -10.83
N THR A 160 7.07 4.80 -11.81
CA THR A 160 8.07 3.95 -12.47
C THR A 160 9.42 4.09 -11.82
N PHE A 161 10.05 2.95 -11.56
CA PHE A 161 11.45 2.87 -11.17
C PHE A 161 12.31 2.49 -12.38
N GLN A 162 13.53 3.02 -12.44
CA GLN A 162 14.56 2.59 -13.40
C GLN A 162 15.07 1.17 -13.11
N GLY A 163 14.81 0.67 -11.90
CA GLY A 163 15.39 -0.54 -11.33
C GLY A 163 16.85 -0.32 -10.93
N THR A 164 17.23 -0.75 -9.74
CA THR A 164 18.63 -0.77 -9.34
C THR A 164 19.32 -1.95 -10.03
N PRO A 165 20.41 -1.76 -10.82
CA PRO A 165 21.14 -2.89 -11.41
C PRO A 165 21.64 -3.83 -10.31
N PRO A 166 21.51 -5.16 -10.47
CA PRO A 166 21.82 -6.13 -9.42
C PRO A 166 23.29 -6.06 -8.96
N GLU A 167 24.22 -5.68 -9.84
CA GLU A 167 25.66 -5.57 -9.51
C GLU A 167 25.97 -4.56 -8.40
N ARG A 168 25.11 -3.57 -8.15
CA ARG A 168 25.33 -2.59 -7.08
C ARG A 168 24.94 -3.13 -5.69
N ARG A 169 24.07 -4.14 -5.61
CA ARG A 169 23.61 -4.75 -4.34
C ARG A 169 24.73 -5.48 -3.62
N GLU A 170 25.48 -6.31 -4.34
CA GLU A 170 26.59 -7.09 -3.75
C GLU A 170 27.72 -6.20 -3.23
N LYS A 171 28.00 -5.08 -3.90
CA LYS A 171 29.00 -4.11 -3.45
C LYS A 171 28.54 -3.33 -2.21
N HIS A 172 27.29 -2.90 -2.12
CA HIS A 172 26.83 -2.17 -0.92
C HIS A 172 26.75 -3.07 0.32
N GLN A 173 26.29 -4.32 0.18
CA GLN A 173 26.30 -5.28 1.29
C GLN A 173 27.74 -5.62 1.73
N SER A 174 28.67 -5.80 0.78
CA SER A 174 30.07 -6.08 1.13
C SER A 174 30.80 -4.87 1.71
N VAL A 175 30.50 -3.63 1.31
CA VAL A 175 31.10 -2.42 1.91
C VAL A 175 30.59 -2.19 3.33
N ILE A 176 29.29 -2.41 3.60
CA ILE A 176 28.75 -2.35 4.96
C ILE A 176 29.37 -3.45 5.83
N GLN A 177 29.49 -4.68 5.32
CA GLN A 177 30.19 -5.77 6.03
C GLN A 177 31.68 -5.47 6.25
N ALA A 178 32.37 -4.86 5.30
CA ALA A 178 33.78 -4.51 5.42
C ALA A 178 34.01 -3.35 6.40
N ALA A 179 33.12 -2.36 6.44
CA ALA A 179 33.22 -1.21 7.34
C ALA A 179 32.91 -1.55 8.80
N ILE A 180 32.06 -2.55 9.05
CA ILE A 180 31.81 -3.09 10.40
C ILE A 180 33.01 -3.93 10.88
N GLY A 181 33.95 -4.26 10.00
CA GLY A 181 35.02 -5.22 10.27
C GLY A 181 34.47 -6.64 10.48
N PRO A 182 35.34 -7.66 10.62
CA PRO A 182 34.90 -8.88 11.29
C PRO A 182 34.42 -8.43 12.67
N GLY A 183 33.09 -8.37 12.86
CA GLY A 183 32.52 -7.99 14.14
C GLY A 183 33.24 -8.78 15.23
N PRO A 184 33.56 -8.18 16.39
CA PRO A 184 34.31 -8.84 17.45
C PRO A 184 33.72 -10.23 17.62
N GLU A 185 34.57 -11.27 17.49
CA GLU A 185 34.17 -12.66 17.71
C GLU A 185 33.28 -12.64 18.94
N ARG A 186 31.96 -12.81 18.74
CA ARG A 186 31.03 -12.77 19.86
C ARG A 186 31.59 -13.84 20.80
N PRO A 187 32.05 -13.48 22.01
CA PRO A 187 32.59 -14.46 22.93
C PRO A 187 31.55 -15.56 22.98
N ALA A 188 31.97 -16.79 22.68
CA ALA A 188 31.07 -17.92 22.49
C ALA A 188 29.99 -17.83 23.56
N VAL A 189 28.81 -17.34 23.15
CA VAL A 189 27.70 -17.20 24.08
C VAL A 189 27.36 -18.64 24.31
N ILE A 190 27.84 -19.17 25.44
CA ILE A 190 27.39 -20.43 25.99
C ILE A 190 25.89 -20.26 26.01
N SER A 191 25.28 -20.83 24.99
CA SER A 191 23.85 -20.78 24.78
C SER A 191 23.33 -21.67 25.88
N THR A 192 23.14 -21.08 27.07
CA THR A 192 22.26 -21.66 28.06
C THR A 192 20.98 -21.91 27.28
N PRO A 193 20.52 -23.17 27.18
CA PRO A 193 19.38 -23.50 26.36
C PRO A 193 18.23 -22.61 26.81
N THR A 194 17.88 -21.64 25.97
CA THR A 194 16.73 -20.78 26.22
C THR A 194 15.55 -21.74 26.39
N PRO A 195 14.89 -21.77 27.55
CA PRO A 195 13.77 -22.67 27.76
C PRO A 195 12.80 -22.43 26.61
N ARG A 196 12.53 -23.48 25.82
CA ARG A 196 11.54 -23.44 24.76
C ARG A 196 10.29 -22.79 25.37
N PRO A 197 9.77 -21.67 24.83
CA PRO A 197 8.52 -21.13 25.31
C PRO A 197 7.51 -22.27 25.22
N ALA A 198 6.99 -22.68 26.38
CA ALA A 198 5.97 -23.72 26.45
C ALA A 198 4.89 -23.32 25.45
N THR A 199 4.56 -24.22 24.53
CA THR A 199 3.49 -24.09 23.54
C THR A 199 2.17 -23.86 24.27
N ARG A 200 1.89 -22.61 24.68
CA ARG A 200 0.73 -22.27 25.50
C ARG A 200 -0.42 -21.64 24.72
N HIS A 201 -0.28 -21.43 23.41
CA HIS A 201 -1.24 -20.65 22.63
C HIS A 201 -2.18 -21.42 21.71
N ARG A 202 -2.22 -22.77 21.73
CA ARG A 202 -3.18 -23.49 20.87
C ARG A 202 -4.62 -23.47 21.41
N TRP A 203 -4.83 -23.47 22.73
CA TRP A 203 -6.19 -23.60 23.29
C TRP A 203 -7.01 -22.31 23.25
N GLU A 204 -6.35 -21.15 23.32
CA GLU A 204 -7.02 -19.83 23.23
C GLU A 204 -7.67 -19.62 21.86
N TRP A 205 -7.02 -20.07 20.77
CA TRP A 205 -7.61 -20.04 19.43
C TRP A 205 -8.86 -20.91 19.32
N TYR A 206 -8.87 -22.10 19.93
CA TYR A 206 -10.07 -22.96 19.94
C TYR A 206 -11.21 -22.34 20.76
N ALA A 207 -10.90 -21.66 21.86
CA ALA A 207 -11.91 -20.96 22.67
C ALA A 207 -12.56 -19.81 21.88
N VAL A 208 -11.77 -18.99 21.17
CA VAL A 208 -12.29 -17.88 20.35
C VAL A 208 -13.17 -18.42 19.21
N VAL A 209 -12.72 -19.46 18.50
CA VAL A 209 -13.50 -20.07 17.42
C VAL A 209 -14.82 -20.66 17.94
N ALA A 210 -14.82 -21.31 19.11
CA ALA A 210 -16.03 -21.85 19.72
C ALA A 210 -17.04 -20.75 20.09
N ILE A 211 -16.58 -19.63 20.65
CA ILE A 211 -17.43 -18.48 20.98
C ILE A 211 -18.08 -17.89 19.72
N ILE A 212 -17.30 -17.69 18.65
CA ILE A 212 -17.83 -17.17 17.37
C ILE A 212 -18.89 -18.12 16.81
N ALA A 213 -18.66 -19.43 16.84
CA ALA A 213 -19.64 -20.42 16.36
C ALA A 213 -20.96 -20.35 17.14
N VAL A 214 -20.92 -20.22 18.47
CA VAL A 214 -22.11 -20.08 19.31
C VAL A 214 -22.89 -18.79 18.97
N ILE A 215 -22.20 -17.68 18.76
CA ILE A 215 -22.83 -16.39 18.39
C ILE A 215 -23.55 -16.52 17.04
N VAL A 216 -22.91 -17.13 16.04
CA VAL A 216 -23.52 -17.32 14.70
C VAL A 216 -24.78 -18.18 14.78
N VAL A 217 -24.76 -19.26 15.57
CA VAL A 217 -25.95 -20.11 15.77
C VAL A 217 -27.06 -19.33 16.47
N ALA A 218 -26.75 -18.58 17.53
CA ALA A 218 -27.73 -17.79 18.26
C ALA A 218 -28.39 -16.72 17.38
N VAL A 219 -27.61 -15.99 16.57
CA VAL A 219 -28.14 -14.99 15.63
C VAL A 219 -29.06 -15.63 14.59
N ARG A 220 -28.68 -16.79 14.06
CA ARG A 220 -29.49 -17.51 13.06
C ARG A 220 -30.81 -18.02 13.64
N GLU A 221 -30.80 -18.48 14.89
CA GLU A 221 -32.01 -18.95 15.58
C GLU A 221 -32.95 -17.80 15.96
N CYS A 222 -32.41 -16.67 16.42
CA CYS A 222 -33.18 -15.44 16.64
C CYS A 222 -33.83 -14.93 15.35
N GLY A 223 -33.11 -14.98 14.21
CA GLY A 223 -33.66 -14.62 12.91
C GLY A 223 -34.83 -15.51 12.47
N ARG A 224 -34.75 -16.83 12.70
CA ARG A 224 -35.87 -17.74 12.40
C ARG A 224 -37.10 -17.49 13.25
N ARG A 225 -36.93 -17.14 14.53
CA ARG A 225 -38.06 -16.79 15.42
C ARG A 225 -38.73 -15.47 15.03
N ALA A 226 -37.95 -14.48 14.60
CA ALA A 226 -38.48 -13.20 14.14
C ALA A 226 -39.32 -13.34 12.86
N ALA A 227 -38.93 -14.26 11.95
CA ALA A 227 -39.65 -14.50 10.70
C ALA A 227 -40.94 -15.35 10.85
N GLY A 228 -41.24 -15.84 12.05
CA GLY A 228 -42.31 -16.82 12.30
C GLY A 228 -43.54 -16.31 13.03
N THR A 229 -43.82 -14.99 13.04
CA THR A 229 -45.11 -14.48 13.53
C THR A 229 -46.10 -14.40 12.36
N PRO A 230 -47.00 -15.39 12.16
CA PRO A 230 -48.07 -15.24 11.20
C PRO A 230 -49.03 -14.14 11.68
N GLU A 231 -49.21 -13.10 10.86
CA GLU A 231 -50.39 -12.24 10.88
C GLU A 231 -51.62 -13.11 10.62
N SER A 232 -52.22 -13.63 11.68
CA SER A 232 -53.45 -14.40 11.65
C SER A 232 -54.25 -14.02 12.89
N GLU A 233 -55.04 -12.94 12.78
CA GLU A 233 -56.27 -12.63 13.52
C GLU A 233 -56.41 -11.11 13.67
N ARG A 234 -57.12 -10.48 12.73
CA ARG A 234 -58.03 -9.36 13.02
C ARG A 234 -58.84 -8.96 11.78
N ASP A 235 -59.59 -9.92 11.26
CA ASP A 235 -60.88 -9.63 10.63
C ASP A 235 -61.91 -10.26 11.56
N ASP A 236 -62.72 -9.40 12.20
CA ASP A 236 -64.10 -9.66 12.65
C ASP A 236 -64.45 -8.69 13.79
N ALA A 237 -64.94 -7.51 13.42
CA ALA A 237 -65.86 -6.75 14.25
C ALA A 237 -66.84 -6.02 13.33
N VAL A 238 -67.88 -6.76 12.99
CA VAL A 238 -69.22 -6.29 12.64
C VAL A 238 -69.66 -5.19 13.61
N GLU A 239 -70.08 -4.04 13.11
CA GLU A 239 -71.15 -3.29 13.77
C GLU A 239 -72.07 -2.65 12.74
N SER A 240 -73.23 -3.27 12.60
CA SER A 240 -74.44 -2.70 12.02
C SER A 240 -74.86 -1.47 12.81
N SER A 241 -75.30 -0.41 12.14
CA SER A 241 -76.40 0.42 12.65
C SER A 241 -77.08 1.20 11.53
N HIS A 242 -78.39 1.25 11.70
CA HIS A 242 -79.44 1.90 10.92
C HIS A 242 -79.24 3.42 10.72
#